data_AF-A0A0A2URR5-F1
#
_entry.id   AF-A0A0A2URR5-F1
#
_cell.length_a   1.000
_cell.length_b   1.000
_cell.length_c   1.000
_cell.angle_alpha   90.00
_cell.angle_beta   90.00
_cell.angle_gamma   90.00
#
_symmetry.space_group_name_H-M   'P 1'
#
loop_
_entity.id
_entity.type
_entity.pdbx_description
1 polymer ?
#
loop_
_entity_poly.entity_id
_entity_poly.type
_entity_poly.pdbx_seq_one_letter_code
_entity_poly.pdbx_strand_id
1 'polypeptide(L)'
;MKINIPTRIVYFSMDELDKWVMGDRENCQDPYCKKLSGSKGFGEFIAGRYFESLGYEWIHHDYNVFGGNKLGKYPKAETIFRSYFGDDRYEKGREFYPNFSPFMRIEEPDLLVYKPDYSEVRFVECKRMDTKDRVRDSQIKGLALLKLLFDCPIEVIEIVEGSRASEMGEPLVWEF
;
A
#
# COMPACT_ATOMS: atom_id res chain seq x y z
N MET A 1 -6.99 20.24 -11.15
CA MET A 1 -7.06 20.02 -9.66
C MET A 1 -5.72 19.46 -9.21
N LYS A 2 -5.20 19.88 -8.05
CA LYS A 2 -3.88 19.44 -7.56
C LYS A 2 -4.04 18.50 -6.37
N ILE A 3 -3.42 17.32 -6.44
CA ILE A 3 -3.34 16.35 -5.35
C ILE A 3 -1.88 16.24 -4.93
N ASN A 4 -1.62 16.50 -3.65
CA ASN A 4 -0.32 16.27 -3.04
C ASN A 4 -0.37 14.91 -2.34
N ILE A 5 0.46 13.97 -2.80
CA ILE A 5 0.62 12.67 -2.18
C ILE A 5 1.91 12.72 -1.33
N PRO A 6 1.80 12.62 0.01
CA PRO A 6 2.98 12.59 0.87
C PRO A 6 3.93 11.47 0.45
N THR A 7 5.23 11.78 0.44
CA THR A 7 6.29 10.81 0.22
C THR A 7 7.11 10.68 1.49
N ARG A 8 7.46 9.45 1.85
CA ARG A 8 8.37 9.16 2.94
C ARG A 8 9.47 8.23 2.49
N ILE A 9 10.68 8.50 2.95
CA ILE A 9 11.85 7.70 2.65
C ILE A 9 12.08 6.74 3.82
N VAL A 10 12.17 5.46 3.51
CA VAL A 10 12.48 4.38 4.45
C VAL A 10 13.74 3.69 3.97
N TYR A 11 14.64 3.39 4.90
CA TYR A 11 15.94 2.83 4.57
C TYR A 11 15.99 1.32 4.83
N PHE A 12 16.80 0.63 4.02
CA PHE A 12 17.15 -0.77 4.23
C PHE A 12 18.67 -0.97 4.08
N SER A 13 19.19 -1.98 4.74
CA SER A 13 20.57 -2.44 4.56
C SER A 13 20.67 -3.57 3.54
N MET A 14 21.80 -3.67 2.84
CA MET A 14 22.02 -4.78 1.90
C MET A 14 21.94 -6.15 2.56
N ASP A 15 22.34 -6.28 3.83
CA ASP A 15 22.18 -7.51 4.60
C ASP A 15 20.71 -7.94 4.71
N GLU A 16 19.78 -6.99 4.87
CA GLU A 16 18.34 -7.29 4.89
C GLU A 16 17.83 -7.78 3.53
N LEU A 17 18.31 -7.18 2.44
CA LEU A 17 17.96 -7.61 1.09
C LEU A 17 18.52 -9.00 0.80
N ASP A 18 19.77 -9.27 1.18
CA ASP A 18 20.43 -10.56 0.98
C ASP A 18 19.70 -11.66 1.75
N LYS A 19 19.37 -11.43 3.04
CA LYS A 19 18.54 -12.33 3.85
C LYS A 19 17.19 -12.61 3.19
N TRP A 20 16.52 -11.56 2.71
CA TRP A 20 15.23 -11.70 2.03
C TRP A 20 15.32 -12.57 0.78
N VAL A 21 16.36 -12.37 -0.04
CA VAL A 21 16.59 -13.11 -1.28
C VAL A 21 16.95 -14.57 -1.00
N MET A 22 17.68 -14.83 0.09
CA MET A 22 17.99 -16.18 0.58
C MET A 22 16.77 -16.89 1.22
N GLY A 23 15.66 -16.16 1.43
CA GLY A 23 14.43 -16.72 1.99
C GLY A 23 14.33 -16.61 3.51
N ASP A 24 15.24 -15.91 4.17
CA ASP A 24 15.14 -15.59 5.59
C ASP A 24 14.11 -14.46 5.79
N ARG A 25 12.88 -14.86 6.18
CA ARG A 25 11.70 -14.00 6.23
C ARG A 25 10.81 -14.27 7.44
N GLU A 26 11.36 -14.86 8.49
CA GLU A 26 10.60 -15.20 9.70
C GLU A 26 9.99 -13.94 10.33
N ASN A 27 10.69 -12.82 10.22
CA ASN A 27 10.30 -11.50 10.72
C ASN A 27 9.24 -10.77 9.87
N CYS A 28 8.89 -11.26 8.68
CA CYS A 28 7.76 -10.74 7.92
C CYS A 28 6.45 -11.20 8.59
N GLN A 29 5.43 -10.35 8.73
CA GLN A 29 4.14 -10.79 9.26
C GLN A 29 3.16 -11.22 8.16
N ASP A 30 3.30 -10.67 6.95
CA ASP A 30 2.39 -10.92 5.83
C ASP A 30 2.63 -12.30 5.17
N PRO A 31 1.65 -13.23 5.20
CA PRO A 31 1.82 -14.58 4.67
C PRO A 31 1.97 -14.65 3.15
N TYR A 32 1.44 -13.67 2.41
CA TYR A 32 1.56 -13.61 0.95
C TYR A 32 3.00 -13.25 0.58
N CYS A 33 3.52 -12.19 1.19
CA CYS A 33 4.85 -11.66 0.99
C CYS A 33 5.94 -12.73 1.26
N LYS A 34 5.77 -13.53 2.33
CA LYS A 34 6.67 -14.66 2.66
C LYS A 34 6.85 -15.66 1.52
N LYS A 35 5.87 -15.85 0.65
CA LYS A 35 5.86 -16.88 -0.40
C LYS A 35 6.49 -16.43 -1.72
N LEU A 36 6.81 -15.14 -1.87
CA LEU A 36 7.31 -14.58 -3.13
C LEU A 36 8.77 -14.99 -3.41
N SER A 37 9.20 -15.20 -4.65
CA SER A 37 10.59 -15.61 -4.92
C SER A 37 11.54 -14.41 -5.14
N GLY A 38 12.83 -14.61 -4.84
CA GLY A 38 13.86 -13.61 -5.06
C GLY A 38 13.64 -12.34 -4.24
N SER A 39 13.74 -11.19 -4.90
CA SER A 39 13.61 -9.87 -4.26
C SER A 39 12.18 -9.32 -4.23
N LYS A 40 11.19 -10.06 -4.76
CA LYS A 40 9.77 -9.66 -4.77
C LYS A 40 9.23 -9.58 -3.34
N GLY A 41 8.39 -8.60 -3.06
CA GLY A 41 7.82 -8.37 -1.73
C GLY A 41 8.75 -7.62 -0.77
N PHE A 42 10.03 -7.42 -1.12
CA PHE A 42 10.99 -6.82 -0.21
C PHE A 42 10.67 -5.36 0.12
N GLY A 43 10.26 -4.56 -0.89
CA GLY A 43 9.92 -3.16 -0.66
C GLY A 43 8.72 -3.01 0.28
N GLU A 44 7.72 -3.85 0.07
CA GLU A 44 6.50 -3.94 0.85
C GLU A 44 6.78 -4.42 2.28
N PHE A 45 7.71 -5.37 2.44
CA PHE A 45 8.18 -5.80 3.76
C PHE A 45 8.89 -4.66 4.52
N ILE A 46 9.78 -3.91 3.88
CA ILE A 46 10.49 -2.79 4.52
C ILE A 46 9.50 -1.70 4.93
N ALA A 47 8.59 -1.32 4.05
CA ALA A 47 7.51 -0.37 4.36
C ALA A 47 6.59 -0.89 5.48
N GLY A 48 6.22 -2.17 5.42
CA GLY A 48 5.42 -2.85 6.43
C GLY A 48 6.04 -2.78 7.82
N ARG A 49 7.33 -3.14 7.95
CA ARG A 49 8.06 -3.03 9.24
C ARG A 49 8.11 -1.60 9.78
N TYR A 50 8.24 -0.61 8.91
CA TYR A 50 8.17 0.79 9.34
C TYR A 50 6.81 1.08 10.00
N PHE A 51 5.70 0.67 9.40
CA PHE A 51 4.37 0.86 9.99
C PHE A 51 4.13 0.00 11.23
N GLU A 52 4.67 -1.22 11.28
CA GLU A 52 4.66 -2.07 12.48
C GLU A 52 5.33 -1.35 13.67
N SER A 53 6.46 -0.68 13.44
CA SER A 53 7.15 0.10 14.48
C SER A 53 6.31 1.28 15.01
N LEU A 54 5.30 1.72 14.24
CA LEU A 54 4.34 2.75 14.62
C LEU A 54 3.04 2.15 15.19
N GLY A 55 2.99 0.84 15.42
CA GLY A 55 1.83 0.13 15.96
C GLY A 55 0.68 -0.04 14.98
N TYR A 56 0.97 -0.18 13.68
CA TYR A 56 -0.01 -0.55 12.66
C TYR A 56 0.20 -2.01 12.24
N GLU A 57 -0.85 -2.60 11.66
CA GLU A 57 -0.77 -3.82 10.85
C GLU A 57 -0.87 -3.47 9.36
N TRP A 58 -0.47 -4.41 8.50
CA TRP A 58 -0.52 -4.22 7.05
C TRP A 58 -0.93 -5.49 6.30
N ILE A 59 -1.44 -5.32 5.09
CA ILE A 59 -1.81 -6.37 4.12
C ILE A 59 -1.22 -5.98 2.76
N HIS A 60 -0.48 -6.90 2.13
CA HIS A 60 0.07 -6.70 0.78
C HIS A 60 -0.84 -7.32 -0.29
N HIS A 61 -1.45 -6.48 -1.12
CA HIS A 61 -2.36 -6.81 -2.25
C HIS A 61 -3.59 -7.69 -1.97
N ASP A 62 -3.68 -8.38 -0.83
CA ASP A 62 -4.83 -9.22 -0.47
C ASP A 62 -6.00 -8.38 0.10
N TYR A 63 -6.39 -7.36 -0.66
CA TYR A 63 -7.54 -6.51 -0.39
C TYR A 63 -8.21 -6.07 -1.71
N ASN A 64 -9.40 -5.48 -1.60
CA ASN A 64 -10.21 -5.09 -2.75
C ASN A 64 -11.28 -4.07 -2.33
N VAL A 65 -10.91 -2.79 -2.36
CA VAL A 65 -11.78 -1.68 -1.99
C VAL A 65 -12.57 -1.15 -3.18
N PHE A 66 -12.02 -1.25 -4.40
CA PHE A 66 -12.71 -0.79 -5.60
C PHE A 66 -13.61 -1.83 -6.28
N GLY A 67 -13.58 -3.09 -5.84
CA GLY A 67 -14.52 -4.13 -6.29
C GLY A 67 -14.11 -4.91 -7.53
N GLY A 68 -12.81 -5.01 -7.85
CA GLY A 68 -12.31 -5.86 -8.93
C GLY A 68 -12.43 -7.37 -8.68
N ASN A 69 -12.61 -7.78 -7.42
CA ASN A 69 -12.85 -9.18 -7.02
C ASN A 69 -14.23 -9.38 -6.37
N LYS A 70 -14.74 -10.62 -6.35
CA LYS A 70 -15.98 -10.98 -5.62
C LYS A 70 -15.85 -10.76 -4.10
N LEU A 71 -16.98 -10.52 -3.43
CA LEU A 71 -17.07 -10.50 -1.97
C LEU A 71 -16.63 -11.84 -1.36
N GLY A 72 -16.08 -11.79 -0.16
CA GLY A 72 -15.54 -12.93 0.57
C GLY A 72 -14.17 -13.42 0.09
N LYS A 73 -13.56 -12.80 -0.93
CA LYS A 73 -12.20 -13.19 -1.39
C LYS A 73 -11.16 -12.83 -0.33
N TYR A 74 -11.31 -11.68 0.33
CA TYR A 74 -10.34 -11.13 1.26
C TYR A 74 -10.99 -10.75 2.60
N PRO A 75 -11.51 -11.72 3.37
CA PRO A 75 -12.41 -11.45 4.50
C PRO A 75 -11.81 -10.55 5.59
N LYS A 76 -10.49 -10.62 5.83
CA LYS A 76 -9.81 -9.73 6.78
C LYS A 76 -9.89 -8.26 6.33
N ALA A 77 -9.51 -7.99 5.08
CA ALA A 77 -9.59 -6.65 4.50
C ALA A 77 -11.04 -6.13 4.45
N GLU A 78 -12.01 -6.99 4.10
CA GLU A 78 -13.42 -6.62 4.10
C GLU A 78 -13.92 -6.21 5.50
N THR A 79 -13.50 -6.91 6.55
CA THR A 79 -13.83 -6.58 7.94
C THR A 79 -13.25 -5.21 8.32
N ILE A 80 -11.99 -4.95 7.95
CA ILE A 80 -11.32 -3.66 8.20
C ILE A 80 -12.10 -2.53 7.51
N PHE A 81 -12.41 -2.69 6.22
CA PHE A 81 -13.11 -1.66 5.44
C PHE A 81 -14.52 -1.37 5.95
N ARG A 82 -15.29 -2.40 6.30
CA ARG A 82 -16.63 -2.20 6.87
C ARG A 82 -16.58 -1.52 8.23
N SER A 83 -15.60 -1.88 9.07
CA SER A 83 -15.43 -1.27 10.39
C SER A 83 -15.02 0.20 10.28
N TYR A 84 -14.11 0.53 9.36
CA TYR A 84 -13.59 1.89 9.22
C TYR A 84 -14.49 2.81 8.38
N PHE A 85 -14.96 2.37 7.21
CA PHE A 85 -15.76 3.20 6.31
C PHE A 85 -17.27 3.12 6.57
N GLY A 86 -17.73 2.08 7.26
CA GLY A 86 -19.14 1.69 7.30
C GLY A 86 -19.57 0.91 6.06
N ASP A 87 -20.59 0.08 6.21
CA ASP A 87 -21.10 -0.81 5.15
C ASP A 87 -21.49 -0.05 3.89
N ASP A 88 -22.28 1.02 4.02
CA ASP A 88 -22.78 1.79 2.86
C ASP A 88 -21.66 2.35 1.98
N ARG A 89 -20.61 2.91 2.62
CA ARG A 89 -19.50 3.52 1.89
C ARG A 89 -18.61 2.45 1.26
N TYR A 90 -18.38 1.34 1.97
CA TYR A 90 -17.63 0.21 1.43
C TYR A 90 -18.34 -0.41 0.22
N GLU A 91 -19.65 -0.69 0.29
CA GLU A 91 -20.41 -1.29 -0.82
C GLU A 91 -20.42 -0.39 -2.05
N LYS A 92 -20.71 0.92 -1.90
CA LYS A 92 -20.63 1.89 -3.00
C LYS A 92 -19.22 1.97 -3.57
N GLY A 93 -18.22 1.88 -2.72
CA GLY A 93 -16.81 1.83 -3.09
C GLY A 93 -16.48 0.72 -4.10
N ARG A 94 -17.13 -0.43 -3.95
CA ARG A 94 -16.91 -1.60 -4.82
C ARG A 94 -17.51 -1.45 -6.21
N GLU A 95 -18.32 -0.43 -6.43
CA GLU A 95 -18.86 -0.14 -7.76
C GLU A 95 -17.86 0.65 -8.63
N PHE A 96 -16.77 1.18 -8.06
CA PHE A 96 -15.80 1.98 -8.82
C PHE A 96 -15.07 1.19 -9.90
N TYR A 97 -14.43 0.07 -9.55
CA TYR A 97 -13.68 -0.71 -10.53
C TYR A 97 -14.55 -1.16 -11.72
N PRO A 98 -15.72 -1.82 -11.54
CA PRO A 98 -16.52 -2.27 -12.68
C PRO A 98 -17.03 -1.11 -13.55
N ASN A 99 -17.34 0.05 -12.96
CA ASN A 99 -17.86 1.20 -13.72
C ASN A 99 -16.78 1.98 -14.48
N PHE A 100 -15.54 2.02 -13.98
CA PHE A 100 -14.47 2.84 -14.55
C PHE A 100 -13.39 2.06 -15.30
N SER A 101 -13.17 0.78 -14.98
CA SER A 101 -12.12 -0.04 -15.61
C SER A 101 -12.21 -0.18 -17.14
N PRO A 102 -13.38 -0.08 -17.81
CA PRO A 102 -13.42 -0.06 -19.28
C PRO A 102 -12.84 1.23 -19.89
N PHE A 103 -12.82 2.34 -19.15
CA PHE A 103 -12.44 3.66 -19.66
C PHE A 103 -11.04 4.08 -19.21
N MET A 104 -10.61 3.60 -18.06
CA MET A 104 -9.31 3.94 -17.50
C MET A 104 -8.76 2.82 -16.63
N ARG A 105 -7.44 2.62 -16.70
CA ARG A 105 -6.73 1.73 -15.80
C ARG A 105 -6.52 2.42 -14.45
N ILE A 106 -7.01 1.78 -13.40
CA ILE A 106 -6.83 2.15 -12.00
C ILE A 106 -6.21 0.96 -11.30
N GLU A 107 -5.19 1.21 -10.48
CA GLU A 107 -4.54 0.17 -9.68
C GLU A 107 -4.68 0.52 -8.20
N GLU A 108 -5.05 -0.47 -7.39
CA GLU A 108 -4.95 -0.34 -5.94
C GLU A 108 -3.47 -0.34 -5.54
N PRO A 109 -3.09 0.39 -4.48
CA PRO A 109 -1.70 0.48 -4.09
C PRO A 109 -1.16 -0.82 -3.49
N ASP A 110 0.13 -0.87 -3.18
CA ASP A 110 0.74 -2.11 -2.68
C ASP A 110 0.20 -2.55 -1.31
N LEU A 111 0.05 -1.59 -0.37
CA LEU A 111 -0.30 -1.88 1.01
C LEU A 111 -1.61 -1.22 1.48
N LEU A 112 -2.40 -2.03 2.18
CA LEU A 112 -3.40 -1.57 3.14
C LEU A 112 -2.76 -1.57 4.53
N VAL A 113 -2.73 -0.42 5.20
CA VAL A 113 -2.17 -0.27 6.55
C VAL A 113 -3.25 0.24 7.50
N TYR A 114 -3.35 -0.31 8.70
CA TYR A 114 -4.43 0.00 9.63
C TYR A 114 -4.03 -0.15 11.08
N LYS A 115 -4.70 0.58 11.98
CA LYS A 115 -4.59 0.34 13.41
C LYS A 115 -5.39 -0.92 13.79
N PRO A 116 -4.92 -1.74 14.74
CA PRO A 116 -5.62 -2.99 15.12
C PRO A 116 -7.06 -2.81 15.62
N ASP A 117 -7.41 -1.63 16.12
CA ASP A 117 -8.76 -1.24 16.53
C ASP A 117 -9.61 -0.66 15.38
N TYR A 118 -9.06 -0.63 14.16
CA TYR A 118 -9.64 -0.08 12.95
C TYR A 118 -9.97 1.41 13.04
N SER A 119 -9.38 2.16 13.97
CA SER A 119 -9.62 3.61 14.11
C SER A 119 -8.98 4.41 12.96
N GLU A 120 -7.98 3.83 12.30
CA GLU A 120 -7.29 4.41 11.16
C GLU A 120 -7.02 3.36 10.10
N VAL A 121 -7.24 3.75 8.85
CA VAL A 121 -6.81 3.04 7.66
C VAL A 121 -6.03 4.02 6.79
N ARG A 122 -4.99 3.54 6.13
CA ARG A 122 -4.24 4.27 5.10
C ARG A 122 -3.80 3.32 4.01
N PHE A 123 -3.50 3.88 2.86
CA PHE A 123 -3.03 3.13 1.71
C PHE A 123 -1.66 3.62 1.26
N VAL A 124 -0.78 2.68 0.92
CA VAL A 124 0.62 2.99 0.70
C VAL A 124 1.14 2.32 -0.56
N GLU A 125 1.74 3.11 -1.43
CA GLU A 125 2.44 2.63 -2.62
C GLU A 125 3.94 2.56 -2.34
N CYS A 126 4.57 1.40 -2.58
CA CYS A 126 5.96 1.14 -2.27
C CYS A 126 6.83 1.24 -3.53
N LYS A 127 7.94 1.96 -3.46
CA LYS A 127 8.87 2.12 -4.59
C LYS A 127 10.31 1.92 -4.18
N ARG A 128 10.90 0.86 -4.70
CA ARG A 128 12.33 0.58 -4.54
C ARG A 128 13.15 1.47 -5.46
N MET A 129 13.99 2.31 -4.86
CA MET A 129 14.77 3.28 -5.62
C MET A 129 15.98 2.65 -6.31
N ASP A 130 16.50 1.56 -5.76
CA ASP A 130 17.60 0.77 -6.32
C ASP A 130 17.19 -0.01 -7.59
N THR A 131 15.91 -0.33 -7.76
CA THR A 131 15.37 -0.97 -8.97
C THR A 131 14.90 0.04 -10.03
N LYS A 132 15.02 1.35 -9.75
CA LYS A 132 14.45 2.43 -10.56
C LYS A 132 12.93 2.31 -10.76
N ASP A 133 12.23 1.66 -9.82
CA ASP A 133 10.78 1.63 -9.84
C ASP A 133 10.24 3.05 -9.61
N ARG A 134 9.14 3.38 -10.31
CA ARG A 134 8.53 4.71 -10.31
C ARG A 134 7.03 4.55 -10.25
N VAL A 135 6.37 5.46 -9.53
CA VAL A 135 4.91 5.46 -9.45
C VAL A 135 4.34 5.69 -10.85
N ARG A 136 3.52 4.76 -11.32
CA ARG A 136 2.84 4.81 -12.61
C ARG A 136 1.56 5.63 -12.51
N ASP A 137 1.13 6.18 -13.63
CA ASP A 137 -0.11 6.96 -13.71
C ASP A 137 -1.35 6.19 -13.18
N SER A 138 -1.44 4.88 -13.42
CA SER A 138 -2.51 4.03 -12.87
C SER A 138 -2.52 3.95 -11.35
N GLN A 139 -1.34 3.94 -10.71
CA GLN A 139 -1.19 3.93 -9.25
C GLN A 139 -1.53 5.30 -8.66
N ILE A 140 -1.08 6.39 -9.30
CA ILE A 140 -1.45 7.76 -8.92
C ILE A 140 -2.97 7.92 -8.94
N LYS A 141 -3.63 7.45 -10.00
CA LYS A 141 -5.10 7.46 -10.12
C LYS A 141 -5.77 6.67 -9.00
N GLY A 142 -5.26 5.49 -8.65
CA GLY A 142 -5.76 4.71 -7.52
C GLY A 142 -5.66 5.46 -6.19
N LEU A 143 -4.48 5.98 -5.88
CA LEU A 143 -4.25 6.79 -4.67
C LEU A 143 -5.17 8.03 -4.64
N ALA A 144 -5.30 8.73 -5.76
CA ALA A 144 -6.18 9.89 -5.88
C ALA A 144 -7.65 9.54 -5.60
N LEU A 145 -8.16 8.42 -6.13
CA LEU A 145 -9.52 7.97 -5.87
C LEU A 145 -9.73 7.65 -4.38
N LEU A 146 -8.76 6.99 -3.73
CA LEU A 146 -8.80 6.74 -2.29
C LEU A 146 -8.86 8.04 -1.48
N LYS A 147 -8.03 9.04 -1.86
CA LYS A 147 -8.03 10.31 -1.16
C LYS A 147 -9.32 11.12 -1.38
N LEU A 148 -9.83 11.16 -2.61
CA LEU A 148 -10.97 12.01 -2.95
C LEU A 148 -12.32 11.40 -2.54
N LEU A 149 -12.48 10.09 -2.71
CA LEU A 149 -13.78 9.42 -2.55
C LEU A 149 -13.92 8.77 -1.17
N PHE A 150 -12.82 8.27 -0.62
CA PHE A 150 -12.80 7.63 0.70
C PHE A 150 -12.28 8.55 1.81
N ASP A 151 -11.77 9.75 1.46
CA ASP A 151 -11.04 10.64 2.37
C ASP A 151 -9.99 9.86 3.20
N CYS A 152 -9.36 8.89 2.55
CA CYS A 152 -8.40 8.02 3.20
C CYS A 152 -6.99 8.64 3.12
N PRO A 153 -6.19 8.60 4.19
CA PRO A 153 -4.77 8.89 4.10
C PRO A 153 -4.07 8.00 3.07
N ILE A 154 -3.24 8.63 2.23
CA ILE A 154 -2.44 7.97 1.21
C ILE A 154 -0.97 8.40 1.36
N GLU A 155 -0.03 7.53 1.01
CA GLU A 155 1.40 7.83 1.08
C GLU A 155 2.17 7.03 0.02
N VAL A 156 3.26 7.58 -0.48
CA VAL A 156 4.28 6.83 -1.25
C VAL A 156 5.47 6.60 -0.33
N ILE A 157 5.93 5.36 -0.25
CA ILE A 157 7.16 4.99 0.46
C ILE A 157 8.26 4.74 -0.56
N GLU A 158 9.30 5.57 -0.52
CA GLU A 158 10.54 5.33 -1.24
C GLU A 158 11.49 4.50 -0.38
N ILE A 159 11.81 3.30 -0.84
CA ILE A 159 12.74 2.39 -0.17
C ILE A 159 14.15 2.59 -0.75
N VAL A 160 15.08 3.04 0.09
CA VAL A 160 16.44 3.44 -0.29
C VAL A 160 17.47 2.65 0.50
N GLU A 161 18.57 2.24 -0.14
CA GLU A 161 19.69 1.64 0.57
C GLU A 161 20.33 2.65 1.53
N GLY A 162 20.51 2.29 2.79
CA GLY A 162 21.16 3.12 3.78
C GLY A 162 20.86 2.71 5.22
N SER A 163 21.38 3.50 6.16
CA SER A 163 21.28 3.23 7.61
C SER A 163 20.71 4.42 8.40
N ARG A 164 19.90 5.27 7.73
CA ARG A 164 19.31 6.47 8.33
C ARG A 164 17.94 6.18 8.92
N ALA A 165 17.51 7.05 9.84
CA ALA A 165 16.11 7.08 10.26
C ALA A 165 15.22 7.50 9.10
N SER A 166 13.96 7.04 9.08
CA SER A 166 12.98 7.45 8.07
C SER A 166 12.77 8.96 8.07
N GLU A 167 12.65 9.56 6.88
CA GLU A 167 12.46 11.00 6.72
C GLU A 167 11.36 11.33 5.72
N MET A 168 10.89 12.58 5.73
CA MET A 168 9.93 13.05 4.73
C MET A 168 10.65 13.32 3.42
N GLY A 169 10.14 12.75 2.33
CA GLY A 169 10.60 13.02 0.98
C GLY A 169 9.85 14.20 0.34
N GLU A 170 10.22 14.53 -0.89
CA GLU A 170 9.44 15.48 -1.69
C GLU A 170 8.09 14.86 -2.06
N PRO A 171 6.97 15.55 -1.78
CA PRO A 171 5.65 15.00 -2.07
C PRO A 171 5.47 14.83 -3.58
N LEU A 172 4.84 13.73 -3.98
CA LEU A 172 4.41 13.56 -5.36
C LEU A 172 3.24 14.50 -5.62
N VAL A 173 3.44 15.43 -6.53
CA VAL A 173 2.41 16.38 -6.97
C VAL A 173 1.80 15.87 -8.26
N TRP A 174 0.49 15.67 -8.25
CA TRP A 174 -0.25 15.36 -9.45
C TRP A 174 -1.26 16.46 -9.78
N GLU A 175 -1.23 16.92 -11.02
CA GLU A 175 -2.10 17.96 -11.54
C GLU A 175 -2.91 17.42 -12.73
N PHE A 176 -4.24 17.53 -12.61
CA PHE A 176 -5.21 17.37 -13.69
C PHE A 176 -5.51 18.70 -14.38
#